data_AF-M0E5H4-F1
#
_entry.id   AF-M0E5H4-F1
#
_cell.length_a   1.000
_cell.length_b   1.000
_cell.length_c   1.000
_cell.angle_alpha   90.00
_cell.angle_beta   90.00
_cell.angle_gamma   90.00
#
_symmetry.space_group_name_H-M   'P 1'
#
loop_
_entity.id
_entity.type
_entity.pdbx_description
1 polymer ?
#
loop_
_entity_poly.entity_id
_entity_poly.type
_entity_poly.pdbx_seq_one_letter_code
_entity_poly.pdbx_strand_id
1 'polypeptide(L)'
;MSEIFDPEEEPDGDALAPHHFYVGVALALFGFASIWPYYPVTGASFAFIGLLVALDDVIEHMTGFPTPLDKIWNYLIYPVIQKIESN
;
A
#
# COMPACT_ATOMS: atom_id res chain seq x y z
N MET A 1 -10.26 -4.10 27.28
CA MET A 1 -10.04 -3.97 25.83
C MET A 1 -8.59 -4.32 25.59
N SER A 2 -8.36 -5.22 24.66
CA SER A 2 -7.06 -5.76 24.30
C SER A 2 -6.07 -4.67 23.85
N GLU A 3 -4.79 -4.84 24.20
CA GLU A 3 -3.62 -4.13 23.65
C GLU A 3 -3.41 -4.52 22.17
N ILE A 4 -4.46 -4.37 21.37
CA ILE A 4 -4.47 -4.60 19.92
C ILE A 4 -4.11 -3.26 19.33
N PHE A 5 -2.90 -3.17 18.77
CA PHE A 5 -2.45 -2.24 17.73
C PHE A 5 -3.14 -0.86 17.75
N ASP A 6 -2.43 0.17 18.24
CA ASP A 6 -2.89 1.55 18.12
C ASP A 6 -2.47 2.11 16.75
N PRO A 7 -3.39 2.20 15.77
CA PRO A 7 -3.06 2.59 14.42
C PRO A 7 -2.83 4.11 14.28
N GLU A 8 -2.90 4.87 15.38
CA GLU A 8 -2.46 6.28 15.40
C GLU A 8 -1.02 6.46 15.92
N GLU A 9 -0.37 5.43 16.46
CA GLU A 9 1.05 5.47 16.85
C GLU A 9 2.00 5.13 15.69
N GLU A 10 1.55 4.38 14.69
CA GLU A 10 2.34 4.10 13.49
C GLU A 10 2.18 5.23 12.45
N PRO A 11 3.28 5.71 11.84
CA PRO A 11 3.23 6.71 10.79
C PRO A 11 2.84 6.06 9.45
N ASP A 12 1.65 5.47 9.38
CA ASP A 12 1.08 4.85 8.18
C ASP A 12 -0.01 5.73 7.54
N GLY A 13 -0.71 6.55 8.32
CA GLY A 13 -1.67 7.55 7.86
C GLY A 13 -3.12 7.09 8.04
N ASP A 14 -3.86 7.76 8.93
CA ASP A 14 -5.29 7.56 9.25
C ASP A 14 -5.81 6.11 9.09
N ALA A 15 -5.80 5.38 10.21
CA ALA A 15 -6.36 4.05 10.40
C ALA A 15 -7.76 3.80 9.81
N LEU A 16 -8.57 4.84 9.66
CA LEU A 16 -9.96 4.77 9.22
C LEU A 16 -10.14 5.14 7.75
N ALA A 17 -9.08 5.59 7.08
CA ALA A 17 -9.10 5.94 5.67
C ALA A 17 -8.21 4.98 4.87
N PRO A 18 -8.78 4.22 3.92
CA PRO A 18 -7.98 3.39 3.01
C PRO A 18 -7.14 4.31 2.13
N HIS A 19 -5.90 4.56 2.54
CA HIS A 19 -5.09 5.67 2.04
C HIS A 19 -4.24 5.25 0.84
N HIS A 20 -3.72 4.02 0.82
CA HIS A 20 -3.06 3.47 -0.37
C HIS A 20 -4.06 2.88 -1.38
N PHE A 21 -5.32 2.65 -1.00
CA PHE A 21 -6.37 2.20 -1.93
C PHE A 21 -6.50 3.10 -3.16
N TYR A 22 -6.62 4.41 -2.97
CA TYR A 22 -6.79 5.35 -4.07
C TYR A 22 -5.56 5.38 -4.99
N VAL A 23 -4.37 5.20 -4.44
CA VAL A 23 -3.12 5.11 -5.19
C VAL A 23 -3.12 3.84 -6.05
N GLY A 24 -3.49 2.70 -5.47
CA GLY A 24 -3.61 1.43 -6.17
C GLY A 24 -4.64 1.48 -7.31
N VAL A 25 -5.84 2.02 -7.04
CA VAL A 25 -6.89 2.20 -8.07
C VAL A 25 -6.42 3.13 -9.19
N ALA A 26 -5.82 4.27 -8.86
CA ALA A 26 -5.33 5.22 -9.85
C ALA A 26 -4.24 4.58 -10.73
N LEU A 27 -3.27 3.88 -10.13
CA LEU A 27 -2.23 3.17 -10.85
C LEU A 27 -2.83 2.08 -11.76
N ALA A 28 -3.82 1.35 -11.26
CA ALA A 28 -4.45 0.28 -12.02
C ALA A 28 -5.17 0.80 -13.26
N LEU A 29 -5.99 1.84 -13.08
CA LEU A 29 -6.75 2.49 -14.14
C LEU A 29 -5.83 3.17 -15.15
N PHE A 30 -4.78 3.85 -14.69
CA PHE A 30 -3.81 4.50 -15.58
C PHE A 30 -3.03 3.47 -16.42
N GLY A 31 -2.55 2.39 -15.80
CA GLY A 31 -1.88 1.29 -16.49
C GLY A 31 -2.75 0.68 -17.58
N PHE A 32 -4.01 0.40 -17.25
CA PHE A 32 -4.97 -0.17 -18.19
C PHE A 32 -5.41 0.80 -19.29
N ALA A 33 -5.86 2.00 -18.93
CA ALA A 33 -6.50 2.92 -19.87
C ALA A 33 -5.49 3.71 -20.72
N SER A 34 -4.33 4.06 -20.15
CA SER A 34 -3.37 4.98 -20.80
C SER A 34 -2.15 4.27 -21.36
N ILE A 35 -1.62 3.25 -20.67
CA ILE A 35 -0.39 2.58 -21.11
C ILE A 35 -0.68 1.37 -21.99
N TRP A 36 -1.64 0.52 -21.59
CA TRP A 36 -1.92 -0.75 -22.27
C TRP A 36 -2.13 -0.63 -23.79
N PRO A 37 -2.87 0.36 -24.32
CA PRO A 37 -3.11 0.46 -25.77
C PRO A 37 -1.83 0.60 -26.61
N TYR A 38 -0.77 1.15 -26.03
CA TYR A 38 0.50 1.41 -26.71
C TYR A 38 1.61 0.46 -26.27
N TYR A 39 1.59 0.04 -25.01
CA TYR A 39 2.59 -0.85 -24.39
C TYR A 39 1.87 -1.92 -23.54
N PRO A 40 1.35 -2.99 -24.16
CA PRO A 40 0.45 -3.92 -23.48
C PRO A 40 1.04 -4.61 -22.25
N VAL A 41 2.30 -5.06 -22.33
CA VAL A 41 2.98 -5.71 -21.20
C VAL A 41 3.14 -4.74 -20.04
N THR A 42 3.65 -3.53 -20.30
CA THR A 42 3.84 -2.51 -19.27
C THR A 42 2.51 -2.07 -18.66
N GLY A 43 1.49 -1.82 -19.48
CA GLY A 43 0.16 -1.45 -19.01
C GLY A 43 -0.49 -2.53 -18.16
N ALA A 44 -0.36 -3.80 -18.56
CA ALA A 44 -0.84 -4.94 -17.78
C ALA A 44 -0.11 -5.09 -16.45
N SER A 45 1.21 -4.88 -16.42
CA SER A 45 1.98 -4.90 -15.17
C SER A 45 1.52 -3.79 -14.22
N PHE A 46 1.33 -2.57 -14.71
CA PHE A 46 0.86 -1.45 -13.89
C PHE A 46 -0.58 -1.67 -13.39
N ALA A 47 -1.45 -2.15 -14.27
CA ALA A 47 -2.82 -2.54 -13.94
C ALA A 47 -2.85 -3.56 -12.79
N PHE A 48 -2.03 -4.61 -12.91
CA PHE A 48 -1.96 -5.69 -11.95
C PHE A 48 -1.35 -5.25 -10.61
N ILE A 49 -0.24 -4.51 -10.62
CA ILE A 49 0.39 -3.99 -9.40
C ILE A 49 -0.57 -3.04 -8.66
N GLY A 50 -1.24 -2.13 -9.38
CA GLY A 50 -2.21 -1.23 -8.77
C GLY A 50 -3.37 -1.97 -8.10
N LEU A 51 -3.87 -3.04 -8.72
CA LEU A 51 -4.89 -3.90 -8.11
C LEU A 51 -4.40 -4.61 -6.85
N LEU A 52 -3.15 -5.08 -6.84
CA LEU A 52 -2.56 -5.71 -5.65
C LEU A 52 -2.44 -4.71 -4.50
N VAL A 53 -1.97 -3.48 -4.76
CA VAL A 53 -1.87 -2.42 -3.75
C VAL A 53 -3.24 -2.06 -3.18
N ALA A 54 -4.24 -1.88 -4.06
CA ALA A 54 -5.60 -1.57 -3.61
C ALA A 54 -6.23 -2.72 -2.81
N LEU A 55 -5.96 -3.96 -3.20
CA LEU A 55 -6.46 -5.13 -2.47
C LEU A 55 -5.79 -5.30 -1.11
N ASP A 56 -4.49 -5.04 -1.02
CA ASP A 56 -3.71 -5.10 0.21
C ASP A 56 -4.32 -4.18 1.27
N ASP A 57 -4.46 -2.89 0.93
CA ASP A 57 -5.02 -1.84 1.79
C ASP A 57 -6.46 -2.16 2.24
N VAL A 58 -7.30 -2.67 1.33
CA VAL A 58 -8.67 -3.11 1.68
C VAL A 58 -8.65 -4.27 2.68
N ILE A 59 -7.78 -5.27 2.50
CA ILE A 59 -7.69 -6.42 3.41
C ILE A 59 -7.25 -5.95 4.79
N GLU A 60 -6.24 -5.09 4.85
CA GLU A 60 -5.70 -4.53 6.07
C GLU A 60 -6.80 -3.82 6.88
N HIS A 61 -7.47 -2.85 6.29
CA HIS A 61 -8.50 -2.06 6.99
C HIS A 61 -9.78 -2.84 7.26
N MET A 62 -10.14 -3.84 6.44
CA MET A 62 -11.34 -4.64 6.66
C MET A 62 -11.15 -5.74 7.71
N THR A 63 -9.93 -6.21 7.93
CA THR A 63 -9.68 -7.41 8.74
C THR A 63 -8.74 -7.20 9.92
N GLY A 64 -7.94 -6.12 9.91
CA GLY A 64 -6.87 -5.89 10.88
C GLY A 64 -5.74 -6.93 10.81
N PHE A 65 -5.69 -7.74 9.76
CA PHE A 65 -4.57 -8.67 9.55
C PHE A 65 -3.41 -7.94 8.87
N PRO A 66 -2.16 -8.12 9.36
CA PRO A 66 -1.00 -7.47 8.76
C PRO A 66 -0.77 -8.00 7.34
N THR A 67 -0.70 -7.07 6.40
CA THR A 67 -0.61 -7.35 4.97
C THR A 67 0.84 -7.36 4.48
N PRO A 68 1.09 -7.84 3.25
CA PRO A 68 2.39 -7.71 2.60
C PRO A 68 3.01 -6.30 2.66
N LEU A 69 2.26 -5.21 2.42
CA LEU A 69 2.83 -3.85 2.47
C LEU A 69 3.24 -3.46 3.91
N ASP A 70 2.46 -3.82 4.93
CA ASP A 70 2.85 -3.61 6.34
C ASP A 70 4.17 -4.27 6.68
N LYS A 71 4.35 -5.50 6.20
CA LYS A 71 5.60 -6.23 6.44
C LYS A 71 6.77 -5.56 5.75
N ILE A 72 6.58 -5.05 4.54
CA ILE A 72 7.62 -4.32 3.83
C ILE A 72 7.97 -3.04 4.59
N TRP A 73 6.96 -2.30 5.06
CA TRP A 73 7.16 -1.10 5.86
C TRP A 73 7.94 -1.40 7.14
N ASN A 74 7.42 -2.29 7.98
CA ASN A 74 7.94 -2.56 9.31
C ASN A 74 9.31 -3.25 9.32
N TYR A 75 9.58 -4.16 8.36
CA TYR A 75 10.84 -4.90 8.35
C TYR A 75 11.93 -4.27 7.48
N LEU A 76 11.58 -3.48 6.46
CA LEU A 76 12.56 -2.98 5.50
C LEU A 76 12.64 -1.46 5.48
N ILE A 77 11.51 -0.77 5.33
CA ILE A 77 11.51 0.68 5.07
C ILE A 77 11.71 1.48 6.36
N TYR A 78 10.90 1.20 7.39
CA TYR A 78 10.92 1.94 8.64
C TYR A 78 12.29 1.92 9.34
N PRO A 79 12.99 0.78 9.48
CA PRO A 79 14.33 0.76 10.08
C PRO A 79 15.37 1.58 9.29
N VAL A 80 15.22 1.66 7.97
CA VAL A 80 16.10 2.46 7.11
C VAL A 80 15.84 3.95 7.31
N ILE A 81 14.57 4.37 7.39
CA ILE A 81 14.19 5.75 7.67
C ILE A 81 14.72 6.18 9.02
N GLN A 82 14.47 5.40 10.08
CA GLN A 82 14.97 5.71 11.43
C GLN A 82 16.49 5.87 11.47
N LYS A 83 17.23 5.07 10.71
CA LYS A 83 18.69 5.19 10.60
C LYS A 83 19.10 6.48 9.88
N ILE A 84 18.35 6.93 8.88
CA ILE A 84 18.63 8.18 8.19
C ILE A 84 18.33 9.38 9.10
N GLU A 85 17.20 9.37 9.81
CA GLU A 85 16.76 10.48 10.68
C GLU A 85 17.58 10.64 11.96
N SER A 86 18.24 9.57 12.42
CA SER A 86 19.12 9.59 13.61
C SER A 86 20.54 10.08 13.33
N ASN A 87 20.88 10.39 12.07
CA ASN A 87 22.16 11.00 11.66
C ASN A 87 22.00 12.49 11.38
#